data_AF-A0A946C648-F1
#
_entry.id   AF-A0A946C648-F1
#
_cell.length_a   1.000
_cell.length_b   1.000
_cell.length_c   1.000
_cell.angle_alpha   90.00
_cell.angle_beta   90.00
_cell.angle_gamma   90.00
#
_symmetry.space_group_name_H-M   'P 1'
#
loop_
_entity.id
_entity.type
_entity.pdbx_description
1 polymer ?
#
loop_
_entity_poly.entity_id
_entity_poly.type
_entity_poly.pdbx_seq_one_letter_code
_entity_poly.pdbx_strand_id
1 'polypeptide(L)'
;MSTLNKISITNISFSYFPIIILFLSVFNEFDFNFLQIQYFSFNFVHILIFFWTLKNPNHLGYISIFLAGIINDVIIGIPVGISSLCYLLICSVTAYIR
;
A
#
# COMPACT_ATOMS: atom_id res chain seq x y z
N MET A 1 42.37 9.75 2.30
CA MET A 1 41.54 8.59 1.89
C MET A 1 40.14 8.85 2.39
N SER A 2 39.23 9.22 1.49
CA SER A 2 37.83 9.51 1.81
C SER A 2 37.14 8.22 2.25
N THR A 3 36.92 8.10 3.56
CA THR A 3 36.04 7.10 4.17
C THR A 3 34.60 7.39 3.77
N LEU A 4 34.29 7.13 2.50
CA LEU A 4 32.94 7.18 1.97
C LEU A 4 32.14 6.06 2.61
N ASN A 5 31.41 6.49 3.63
CA ASN A 5 30.28 5.87 4.28
C ASN A 5 29.63 4.78 3.41
N LYS A 6 30.01 3.53 3.65
CA LYS A 6 29.35 2.34 3.09
C LYS A 6 28.03 2.12 3.85
N ILE A 7 27.17 3.14 3.91
CA ILE A 7 25.77 2.93 4.26
C ILE A 7 25.22 2.13 3.08
N SER A 8 24.99 0.85 3.36
CA SER A 8 24.53 -0.15 2.42
C SER A 8 23.35 0.38 1.60
N ILE A 9 23.62 0.75 0.34
CA ILE A 9 22.61 1.14 -0.66
C ILE A 9 21.47 0.09 -0.72
N THR A 10 21.80 -1.17 -0.44
CA THR A 10 20.86 -2.30 -0.43
C THR A 10 19.81 -2.18 0.68
N ASN A 11 20.15 -1.68 1.87
CA ASN A 11 19.20 -1.52 2.98
C ASN A 11 18.19 -0.39 2.72
N ILE A 12 18.63 0.67 2.04
CA ILE A 12 17.76 1.79 1.66
C ILE A 12 16.74 1.33 0.60
N SER A 13 17.19 0.58 -0.41
CA SER A 13 16.30 0.03 -1.46
C SER A 13 15.19 -0.87 -0.89
N PHE A 14 15.53 -1.74 0.07
CA PHE A 14 14.55 -2.60 0.75
C PHE A 14 13.45 -1.83 1.50
N SER A 15 13.76 -0.63 2.00
CA SER A 15 12.79 0.19 2.73
C SER A 15 11.72 0.80 1.82
N TYR A 16 12.07 1.10 0.56
CA TYR A 16 11.15 1.71 -0.42
C TYR A 16 10.34 0.69 -1.24
N PHE A 17 10.77 -0.59 -1.23
CA PHE A 17 10.06 -1.69 -1.88
C PHE A 17 8.53 -1.74 -1.61
N PRO A 18 8.05 -1.68 -0.35
CA PRO A 18 6.61 -1.66 -0.04
C PRO A 18 5.84 -0.49 -0.66
N ILE A 19 6.45 0.69 -0.77
CA ILE A 19 5.81 1.86 -1.39
C ILE A 19 5.70 1.65 -2.90
N ILE A 20 6.75 1.14 -3.54
CA ILE A 20 6.77 0.91 -4.99
C ILE A 20 5.71 -0.12 -5.38
N ILE A 21 5.62 -1.24 -4.64
CA ILE A 21 4.64 -2.28 -4.92
C ILE A 21 3.19 -1.80 -4.68
N LEU A 22 2.97 -0.93 -3.68
CA LEU A 22 1.67 -0.31 -3.41
C LEU A 22 1.18 0.52 -4.60
N PHE A 23 2.02 1.44 -5.11
CA PHE A 23 1.64 2.26 -6.27
C PHE A 23 1.47 1.40 -7.52
N LEU A 24 2.34 0.42 -7.75
CA LEU A 24 2.20 -0.49 -8.89
C LEU A 24 0.88 -1.27 -8.86
N SER A 25 0.43 -1.65 -7.66
CA SER A 25 -0.86 -2.32 -7.45
C SER A 25 -2.05 -1.41 -7.72
N VAL A 26 -2.00 -0.16 -7.26
CA VAL A 26 -3.06 0.83 -7.49
C VAL A 26 -3.21 1.14 -8.97
N PHE A 27 -2.10 1.28 -9.70
CA PHE A 27 -2.12 1.56 -11.14
C PHE A 27 -2.71 0.45 -12.02
N ASN A 28 -2.62 -0.81 -11.60
CA ASN A 28 -3.03 -1.95 -12.42
C ASN A 28 -4.44 -2.47 -12.10
N GLU A 29 -5.14 -1.91 -11.11
CA GLU A 29 -6.40 -2.48 -10.60
C GLU A 29 -6.27 -4.01 -10.37
N PHE A 30 -5.28 -4.42 -9.57
CA PHE A 30 -5.11 -5.83 -9.22
C PHE A 30 -6.28 -6.31 -8.32
N ASP A 31 -7.40 -6.64 -8.94
CA ASP A 31 -8.53 -7.31 -8.33
C ASP A 31 -8.61 -8.74 -8.89
N PHE A 32 -8.58 -9.74 -8.02
CA PHE A 32 -8.67 -11.15 -8.42
C PHE A 32 -10.11 -11.56 -8.80
N ASN A 33 -10.84 -10.70 -9.50
CA ASN A 33 -12.21 -10.96 -9.94
C ASN A 33 -12.28 -12.00 -11.09
N PHE A 34 -11.13 -12.41 -11.65
CA PHE A 34 -11.04 -13.45 -12.68
C PHE A 34 -11.38 -14.86 -12.18
N LEU A 35 -11.43 -15.10 -10.86
CA LEU A 35 -11.70 -16.42 -10.27
C LEU A 35 -13.17 -16.85 -10.30
N GLN A 36 -14.10 -16.02 -10.80
CA GLN A 36 -15.55 -16.32 -10.93
C GLN A 36 -16.23 -16.85 -9.65
N ILE A 37 -15.69 -16.55 -8.47
CA ILE A 37 -16.32 -16.87 -7.19
C ILE A 37 -17.34 -15.77 -6.90
N GLN A 38 -18.64 -16.07 -7.02
CA GLN A 38 -19.75 -15.10 -7.06
C GLN A 38 -19.83 -14.07 -5.91
N TYR A 39 -19.15 -14.31 -4.78
CA TYR A 39 -19.23 -13.47 -3.58
C TYR A 39 -17.87 -13.01 -3.04
N PHE A 40 -16.77 -13.27 -3.76
CA PHE A 40 -15.43 -13.01 -3.26
C PHE A 40 -14.64 -12.14 -4.23
N SER A 41 -14.58 -10.84 -3.95
CA SER A 41 -13.67 -9.92 -4.64
C SER A 41 -12.44 -9.70 -3.77
N PHE A 42 -11.28 -10.17 -4.22
CA PHE A 42 -10.02 -9.99 -3.51
C PHE A 42 -9.32 -8.75 -4.04
N ASN A 43 -9.38 -7.65 -3.27
CA ASN A 43 -8.66 -6.43 -3.61
C ASN A 43 -7.23 -6.48 -3.07
N PHE A 44 -6.26 -6.62 -3.98
CA PHE A 44 -4.85 -6.82 -3.62
C PHE A 44 -4.27 -5.62 -2.86
N VAL A 45 -4.70 -4.40 -3.18
CA VAL A 45 -4.21 -3.17 -2.51
C VAL A 45 -4.53 -3.20 -1.02
N HIS A 46 -5.77 -3.58 -0.65
CA HIS A 46 -6.20 -3.65 0.74
C HIS A 46 -5.35 -4.64 1.56
N ILE A 47 -5.07 -5.80 0.99
CA ILE A 47 -4.27 -6.85 1.63
C ILE A 47 -2.83 -6.38 1.81
N LEU A 48 -2.28 -5.69 0.80
CA LEU A 48 -0.92 -5.19 0.83
C LEU A 48 -0.74 -4.12 1.90
N ILE A 49 -1.68 -3.19 2.02
CA ILE A 49 -1.72 -2.18 3.09
C ILE A 49 -1.80 -2.87 4.45
N PHE A 50 -2.73 -3.81 4.63
CA PHE A 50 -2.90 -4.54 5.89
C PHE A 50 -1.62 -5.26 6.31
N PHE A 51 -1.03 -6.04 5.39
CA PHE A 51 0.17 -6.83 5.65
C PHE A 51 1.37 -5.99 6.07
N TRP A 52 1.66 -4.92 5.32
CA TRP A 52 2.83 -4.08 5.60
C TRP A 52 2.64 -3.18 6.81
N THR A 53 1.41 -2.68 7.06
CA THR A 53 1.12 -1.88 8.26
C THR A 53 1.28 -2.73 9.52
N LEU A 54 0.87 -4.01 9.48
CA LEU A 54 1.08 -4.94 10.58
C LEU A 54 2.55 -5.32 10.76
N LYS A 55 3.27 -5.58 9.65
CA LYS A 55 4.65 -6.05 9.71
C LYS A 55 5.64 -4.97 10.12
N ASN A 56 5.57 -3.78 9.54
CA ASN A 56 6.44 -2.64 9.82
C ASN A 56 5.81 -1.32 9.32
N PRO A 57 5.17 -0.52 10.20
CA PRO A 57 4.47 0.70 9.79
C PRO A 57 5.42 1.79 9.28
N ASN A 58 6.70 1.75 9.66
CA ASN A 58 7.69 2.75 9.24
C ASN A 58 7.98 2.76 7.73
N HIS A 59 7.69 1.64 7.03
CA HIS A 59 7.91 1.56 5.59
C HIS A 59 6.71 2.06 4.76
N LEU A 60 5.51 2.11 5.33
CA LEU A 60 4.31 2.65 4.68
C LEU A 60 3.80 3.86 5.47
N GLY A 61 4.23 5.06 5.08
CA GLY A 61 3.73 6.29 5.68
C GLY A 61 2.24 6.51 5.40
N TYR A 62 1.49 6.99 6.39
CA TYR A 62 0.05 7.28 6.25
C TYR A 62 -0.26 8.25 5.09
N ILE A 63 0.62 9.23 4.84
CA ILE A 63 0.50 10.13 3.68
C ILE A 63 0.57 9.35 2.37
N SER A 64 1.51 8.40 2.25
CA SER A 64 1.67 7.59 1.03
C SER A 64 0.43 6.74 0.76
N ILE A 65 -0.18 6.19 1.82
CA ILE A 65 -1.41 5.39 1.76
C ILE A 65 -2.61 6.26 1.37
N PHE A 66 -2.71 7.46 1.93
CA PHE A 66 -3.74 8.43 1.56
C PHE A 66 -3.64 8.84 0.09
N LEU A 67 -2.43 9.14 -0.39
CA LEU A 67 -2.18 9.50 -1.79
C LEU A 67 -2.49 8.33 -2.73
N ALA A 68 -2.14 7.10 -2.33
CA ALA A 68 -2.48 5.89 -3.06
C ALA A 68 -4.00 5.70 -3.18
N GLY A 69 -4.78 6.03 -2.14
CA GLY A 69 -6.24 6.03 -2.20
C GLY A 69 -6.80 7.03 -3.20
N ILE A 70 -6.28 8.27 -3.23
CA ILE A 70 -6.72 9.27 -4.22
C ILE A 70 -6.48 8.76 -5.65
N ILE A 71 -5.30 8.19 -5.92
CA ILE A 71 -4.98 7.65 -7.25
C ILE A 71 -5.90 6.47 -7.58
N ASN A 72 -6.17 5.59 -6.62
CA ASN A 72 -7.08 4.47 -6.78
C ASN A 72 -8.51 4.91 -7.14
N ASP A 73 -9.02 5.97 -6.49
CA ASP A 73 -10.34 6.54 -6.81
C ASP A 73 -10.39 7.13 -8.23
N VAL A 74 -9.31 7.78 -8.68
CA VAL A 74 -9.20 8.33 -10.05
C VAL A 74 -9.17 7.23 -11.11
N ILE A 75 -8.55 6.08 -10.83
CA ILE A 75 -8.44 4.98 -11.79
C ILE A 75 -9.78 4.23 -11.92
N ILE A 76 -10.41 3.91 -10.78
CA ILE A 76 -11.66 3.15 -10.74
C ILE A 76 -12.87 4.02 -11.11
N GLY A 77 -12.74 5.35 -11.02
CA GLY A 77 -13.81 6.31 -11.36
C GLY A 77 -14.86 6.47 -10.25
N ILE A 78 -14.48 6.20 -9.00
CA ILE A 78 -15.29 6.45 -7.79
C ILE A 78 -15.06 7.88 -7.30
N PRO A 79 -15.93 8.44 -6.43
CA PRO A 79 -15.70 9.77 -5.88
C PRO A 79 -14.38 9.81 -5.11
N VAL A 80 -13.60 10.85 -5.34
CA VAL A 80 -12.30 11.04 -4.70
C VAL A 80 -12.46 11.07 -3.18
N GLY A 81 -11.70 10.22 -2.50
CA GLY A 81 -11.61 10.15 -1.05
C GLY A 81 -12.17 8.87 -0.43
N ILE A 82 -13.03 8.11 -1.14
CA ILE A 82 -13.62 6.89 -0.58
C ILE A 82 -12.54 5.85 -0.26
N SER A 83 -11.69 5.50 -1.21
CA SER A 83 -10.67 4.47 -0.94
C SER A 83 -9.60 4.98 0.01
N SER A 84 -9.29 6.29 -0.01
CA SER A 84 -8.37 6.90 0.97
C SER A 84 -8.85 6.74 2.41
N LEU A 85 -10.16 6.91 2.66
CA LEU A 85 -10.75 6.69 3.99
C LEU A 85 -10.73 5.21 4.36
N CYS A 86 -11.08 4.31 3.44
CA CYS A 86 -11.01 2.86 3.68
C CYS A 86 -9.58 2.42 4.05
N TYR A 87 -8.58 2.91 3.33
CA TYR A 87 -7.18 2.56 3.58
C TYR A 87 -6.70 3.06 4.94
N LEU A 88 -7.06 4.30 5.31
CA LEU A 88 -6.73 4.84 6.63
C LEU A 88 -7.48 4.11 7.76
N LEU A 89 -8.72 3.67 7.53
CA LEU A 89 -9.45 2.85 8.50
C LEU A 89 -8.74 1.50 8.73
N ILE A 90 -8.28 0.84 7.66
CA ILE A 90 -7.50 -0.41 7.77
C ILE A 90 -6.21 -0.17 8.55
N CYS A 91 -5.53 0.94 8.30
CA CYS A 91 -4.38 1.37 9.06
C CYS A 91 -4.69 1.60 10.55
N SER A 92 -5.84 2.19 10.87
CA SER A 92 -6.29 2.37 12.25
C SER A 92 -6.58 1.04 12.94
N VAL A 93 -7.23 0.10 12.25
CA VAL A 93 -7.53 -1.24 12.77
C VAL A 93 -6.24 -2.04 12.97
N THR A 94 -5.29 -1.99 12.03
CA THR A 94 -3.98 -2.64 12.20
C THR A 94 -3.14 -2.01 13.31
N ALA A 95 -3.19 -0.69 13.48
CA ALA A 95 -2.54 -0.02 14.60
C ALA A 95 -3.15 -0.42 15.96
N TYR A 96 -4.44 -0.74 16.01
CA TYR A 96 -5.10 -1.27 17.20
C TYR A 96 -4.76 -2.74 17.47
N ILE A 97 -4.61 -3.57 16.42
CA ILE A 97 -4.30 -5.00 16.52
C ILE A 97 -2.83 -5.25 16.92
N ARG A 98 -1.93 -4.35 16.52
CA ARG A 98 -0.49 -4.44 16.81
C ARG A 98 -0.17 -4.10 18.26
#